data_AF-A0A9Q3YWJ9-F1
#
_entry.id   AF-A0A9Q3YWJ9-F1
#
_cell.length_a   1.000
_cell.length_b   1.000
_cell.length_c   1.000
_cell.angle_alpha   90.00
_cell.angle_beta   90.00
_cell.angle_gamma   90.00
#
_symmetry.space_group_name_H-M   'P 1'
#
loop_
_entity.id
_entity.type
_entity.pdbx_description
1 polymer ?
#
loop_
_entity_poly.entity_id
_entity_poly.type
_entity_poly.pdbx_seq_one_letter_code
_entity_poly.pdbx_strand_id
1 'polypeptide(L)'
;MLRKILNFFKIIKKPQVFLSLKEHERISVGEECKVQQDIILFKEEKNTVTDKEKKEYFLERTGNPHVLKAVNYKVLDKRGTTETLFISENSFITHNEHETLYIESEYFIKYIQQEYNPITQAIENAYD
;
A
#
# COMPACT_ATOMS: atom_id res chain seq x y z
N MET A 1 -16.00 6.66 -28.36
CA MET A 1 -15.07 7.32 -27.41
C MET A 1 -14.07 6.38 -26.72
N LEU A 2 -13.85 5.14 -27.20
CA LEU A 2 -12.88 4.21 -26.58
C LEU A 2 -11.40 4.44 -26.94
N ARG A 3 -11.10 5.21 -28.00
CA ARG A 3 -9.71 5.39 -28.47
C ARG A 3 -8.81 6.20 -27.51
N LYS A 4 -9.37 6.95 -26.56
CA LYS A 4 -8.57 7.77 -25.63
C LYS A 4 -7.97 6.97 -24.47
N ILE A 5 -8.62 5.89 -24.03
CA ILE A 5 -8.14 5.05 -22.91
C ILE A 5 -6.96 4.17 -23.34
N LEU A 6 -6.97 3.67 -24.59
CA LEU A 6 -5.87 2.84 -25.12
C LEU A 6 -4.53 3.58 -25.26
N ASN A 7 -4.52 4.92 -25.28
CA ASN A 7 -3.26 5.68 -25.29
C ASN A 7 -2.62 5.80 -23.90
N PHE A 8 -3.38 5.57 -22.82
CA PHE A 8 -2.83 5.59 -21.46
C PHE A 8 -1.95 4.36 -21.21
N PHE A 9 -2.35 3.19 -21.72
CA PHE A 9 -1.61 1.92 -21.58
C PHE A 9 -0.40 1.78 -22.52
N LYS A 10 -0.21 2.67 -23.50
CA LYS A 10 0.97 2.64 -24.40
C LYS A 10 2.25 3.18 -23.77
N ILE A 11 2.19 3.78 -22.58
CA ILE A 11 3.34 4.40 -21.89
C ILE A 11 4.03 3.43 -20.91
N ILE A 12 3.50 2.22 -20.71
CA ILE A 12 4.15 1.22 -19.86
C ILE A 12 5.17 0.45 -20.70
N LYS A 13 6.44 0.87 -20.65
CA LYS A 13 7.57 0.04 -21.10
C LYS A 13 7.53 -1.26 -20.31
N LYS A 14 7.33 -2.38 -21.01
CA LYS A 14 7.37 -3.74 -20.43
C LYS A 14 8.72 -3.97 -19.73
N PRO A 15 8.76 -4.37 -18.46
CA PRO A 15 9.96 -5.00 -17.91
C PRO A 15 10.08 -6.40 -18.53
N GLN A 16 11.16 -6.64 -19.26
CA GLN A 16 11.56 -7.99 -19.66
C GLN A 16 12.12 -8.69 -18.42
N VAL A 17 11.37 -9.64 -17.87
CA VAL A 17 11.90 -10.58 -16.88
C VAL A 17 12.40 -11.81 -17.65
N PHE A 18 13.72 -11.94 -17.74
CA PHE A 18 14.37 -13.13 -18.30
C PHE A 18 14.59 -14.12 -17.15
N LEU A 19 13.75 -15.15 -17.06
CA LEU A 19 14.00 -16.31 -16.19
C LEU A 19 14.87 -17.31 -16.96
N SER A 20 16.12 -17.46 -16.54
CA SER A 20 16.99 -18.57 -16.93
C SER A 20 17.43 -19.32 -15.68
N LEU A 21 16.80 -20.46 -15.44
CA LEU A 21 17.22 -21.47 -14.47
C LEU A 21 18.38 -22.29 -15.06
N LYS A 22 19.53 -22.32 -14.38
CA LYS A 22 20.46 -23.46 -14.41
C LYS A 22 21.09 -23.68 -13.02
N GLU A 23 21.08 -24.95 -12.64
CA GLU A 23 21.49 -25.52 -11.36
C GLU A 23 23.02 -25.70 -11.24
N HIS A 24 23.44 -25.96 -9.98
CA HIS A 24 24.65 -26.70 -9.52
C HIS A 24 26.06 -26.17 -9.87
N GLU A 25 26.82 -25.68 -8.88
CA GLU A 25 27.87 -26.41 -8.14
C GLU A 25 28.64 -25.51 -7.14
N ARG A 26 29.21 -26.15 -6.10
CA ARG A 26 29.89 -25.53 -4.95
C ARG A 26 31.26 -24.97 -5.32
N ILE A 27 31.60 -23.77 -4.83
CA ILE A 27 33.00 -23.35 -4.62
C ILE A 27 33.11 -22.72 -3.22
N SER A 28 34.06 -23.24 -2.47
CA SER A 28 34.41 -22.85 -1.10
C SER A 28 35.58 -21.87 -1.08
N VAL A 29 35.55 -21.01 -0.06
CA VAL A 29 36.64 -20.21 0.53
C VAL A 29 37.11 -18.98 -0.25
N GLY A 30 36.96 -17.82 0.42
CA GLY A 30 37.80 -16.65 0.22
C GLY A 30 37.02 -15.35 0.20
N GLU A 31 37.22 -14.53 1.25
CA GLU A 31 36.83 -13.12 1.38
C GLU A 31 35.40 -12.84 1.90
N GLU A 32 35.32 -12.58 3.20
CA GLU A 32 34.19 -11.93 3.85
C GLU A 32 33.95 -10.55 3.21
N CYS A 33 32.99 -10.48 2.30
CA CYS A 33 32.54 -9.22 1.72
C CYS A 33 31.64 -8.49 2.72
N LYS A 34 32.11 -7.33 3.16
CA LYS A 34 31.45 -6.39 4.08
C LYS A 34 30.07 -5.97 3.54
N VAL A 35 29.02 -6.68 3.92
CA VAL A 35 27.62 -6.25 3.70
C VAL A 35 26.86 -6.43 5.02
N GLN A 36 27.33 -5.75 6.06
CA GLN A 36 26.67 -5.77 7.36
C GLN A 36 26.67 -4.39 8.04
N GLN A 37 26.84 -3.32 7.26
CA GLN A 37 26.83 -1.94 7.76
C GLN A 37 25.62 -1.11 7.31
N ASP A 38 24.83 -1.59 6.32
CA ASP A 38 23.73 -0.78 5.77
C ASP A 38 22.33 -1.14 6.32
N ILE A 39 22.19 -2.20 7.13
CA ILE A 39 20.91 -2.57 7.77
C ILE A 39 20.78 -1.95 9.18
N ILE A 40 21.87 -1.40 9.75
CA ILE A 40 21.90 -0.87 11.12
C ILE A 40 22.14 0.65 11.12
N LEU A 41 21.57 1.36 10.15
CA LEU A 41 21.51 2.83 10.16
C LEU A 41 20.09 3.37 9.89
N PHE A 42 19.08 2.69 10.41
CA PHE A 42 17.74 3.28 10.64
C PHE A 42 17.38 3.30 12.14
N LYS A 43 18.39 3.13 13.00
CA LYS A 43 18.28 3.29 14.44
C LYS A 43 19.02 4.58 14.78
N GLU A 44 18.27 5.55 15.31
CA GLU A 44 18.72 6.89 15.74
C GLU A 44 18.54 8.04 14.74
N GLU A 45 17.33 8.23 14.25
CA GLU A 45 16.74 9.57 14.24
C GLU A 45 15.52 9.59 15.19
N LYS A 46 15.82 9.48 16.50
CA LYS A 46 14.97 10.09 17.52
C LYS A 46 15.27 11.59 17.50
N ASN A 47 14.58 12.34 16.66
CA ASN A 47 14.50 13.79 16.79
C ASN A 47 13.04 14.23 16.72
N THR A 48 12.43 14.26 17.90
CA THR A 48 11.46 15.29 18.30
C THR A 48 10.35 15.63 17.29
N VAL A 49 9.56 14.64 16.87
CA VAL A 49 8.21 14.94 16.41
C VAL A 49 7.39 15.05 17.68
N THR A 50 7.05 16.28 18.06
CA THR A 50 5.94 16.54 19.00
C THR A 50 4.83 15.56 18.65
N ASP A 51 4.36 14.74 19.60
CA ASP A 51 3.22 13.83 19.40
C ASP A 51 2.00 14.66 19.00
N LYS A 52 1.94 15.04 17.72
CA LYS A 52 0.77 15.67 17.13
C LYS A 52 -0.29 14.59 17.19
N GLU A 53 -1.39 14.88 17.86
CA GLU A 53 -2.52 13.96 17.95
C GLU A 53 -2.90 13.49 16.54
N LYS A 54 -2.66 12.21 16.27
CA LYS A 54 -3.04 11.60 14.99
C LYS A 54 -4.55 11.49 14.95
N LYS A 55 -5.15 12.03 13.89
CA LYS A 55 -6.57 11.89 13.62
C LYS A 55 -6.83 10.52 13.03
N GLU A 56 -8.00 9.99 13.36
CA GLU A 56 -8.49 8.73 12.79
C GLU A 56 -9.56 9.01 11.74
N TYR A 57 -9.52 8.25 10.66
CA TYR A 57 -10.55 8.22 9.62
C TYR A 57 -10.93 6.78 9.33
N PHE A 58 -12.20 6.45 9.52
CA PHE A 58 -12.75 5.14 9.21
C PHE A 58 -13.06 5.09 7.72
N LEU A 59 -12.36 4.23 6.98
CA LEU A 59 -12.52 4.10 5.54
C LEU A 59 -13.88 3.48 5.19
N GLU A 60 -14.42 2.62 6.06
CA GLU A 60 -15.73 1.99 5.90
C GLU A 60 -16.59 2.11 7.16
N ARG A 61 -17.91 2.00 6.99
CA ARG A 61 -18.87 1.91 8.10
C ARG A 61 -19.23 0.44 8.37
N THR A 62 -18.26 -0.33 8.86
CA THR A 62 -18.41 -1.75 9.22
C THR A 62 -18.12 -1.96 10.71
N GLY A 63 -18.37 -3.17 11.22
CA GLY A 63 -17.97 -3.54 12.59
C GLY A 63 -16.46 -3.77 12.76
N ASN A 64 -15.73 -3.97 11.66
CA ASN A 64 -14.29 -4.13 11.63
C ASN A 64 -13.69 -3.28 10.48
N PRO A 65 -13.62 -1.95 10.63
CA PRO A 65 -13.24 -1.04 9.55
C PRO A 65 -11.72 -0.91 9.42
N HIS A 66 -11.27 -0.54 8.23
CA HIS A 66 -9.92 -0.02 8.05
C HIS A 66 -9.85 1.41 8.59
N VAL A 67 -8.81 1.70 9.38
CA VAL A 67 -8.64 2.99 10.05
C VAL A 67 -7.36 3.65 9.56
N LEU A 68 -7.51 4.77 8.86
CA LEU A 68 -6.40 5.66 8.53
C LEU A 68 -6.03 6.49 9.77
N LYS A 69 -4.75 6.45 10.17
CA LYS A 69 -4.17 7.27 11.22
C LYS A 69 -3.19 8.26 10.62
N ALA A 70 -3.55 9.54 10.60
CA ALA A 70 -2.76 10.61 9.99
C ALA A 70 -2.83 11.90 10.81
N VAL A 71 -1.75 12.69 10.80
CA VAL A 71 -1.74 14.04 11.44
C VAL A 71 -2.75 14.97 10.76
N ASN A 72 -2.78 14.93 9.43
CA ASN A 72 -3.75 15.66 8.63
C ASN A 72 -4.13 14.85 7.39
N TYR A 73 -5.42 14.87 7.05
CA TYR A 73 -5.94 14.25 5.84
C TYR A 73 -7.07 15.10 5.26
N LYS A 74 -7.32 14.94 3.96
CA LYS A 74 -8.47 15.54 3.27
C LYS A 74 -9.09 14.55 2.31
N VAL A 75 -10.40 14.36 2.41
CA VAL A 75 -11.19 13.67 1.38
C VAL A 75 -11.45 14.65 0.24
N LEU A 76 -10.89 14.37 -0.93
CA LEU A 76 -10.96 15.25 -2.10
C LEU A 76 -12.19 14.98 -2.98
N ASP A 77 -12.54 13.71 -3.13
CA ASP A 77 -13.71 13.26 -3.89
C ASP A 77 -14.27 11.99 -3.25
N LYS A 78 -15.60 11.82 -3.33
CA LYS A 78 -16.30 10.64 -2.84
C LYS A 78 -17.45 10.31 -3.79
N ARG A 79 -17.36 9.14 -4.43
CA ARG A 79 -18.33 8.67 -5.42
C ARG A 79 -18.60 7.19 -5.23
N GLY A 80 -19.77 6.86 -4.70
CA GLY A 80 -20.18 5.47 -4.48
C GLY A 80 -19.17 4.74 -3.60
N THR A 81 -18.50 3.74 -4.19
CA THR A 81 -17.50 2.89 -3.53
C THR A 81 -16.07 3.46 -3.53
N THR A 82 -15.84 4.59 -4.19
CA THR A 82 -14.50 5.19 -4.34
C THR A 82 -14.37 6.47 -3.53
N GLU A 83 -13.24 6.62 -2.85
CA GLU A 83 -12.84 7.85 -2.15
C GLU A 83 -11.40 8.20 -2.50
N THR A 84 -11.14 9.47 -2.83
CA THR A 84 -9.78 9.98 -3.04
C THR A 84 -9.35 10.76 -1.82
N LEU A 85 -8.22 10.37 -1.23
CA LEU A 85 -7.67 10.99 -0.03
C LEU A 85 -6.31 11.61 -0.32
N PHE A 86 -6.08 12.75 0.31
CA PHE A 86 -4.78 13.39 0.41
C PHE A 86 -4.30 13.35 1.86
N ILE A 87 -3.02 13.02 2.04
CA ILE A 87 -2.29 13.01 3.30
C ILE A 87 -1.01 13.83 3.13
N SER A 88 -0.72 14.70 4.10
CA SER A 88 0.43 15.62 4.00
C SER A 88 1.71 15.09 4.63
N GLU A 89 1.61 14.00 5.38
CA GLU A 89 2.70 13.40 6.14
C GLU A 89 2.51 11.87 6.14
N ASN A 90 3.57 11.16 6.54
CA ASN A 90 3.58 9.72 6.75
C ASN A 90 2.33 9.26 7.53
N SER A 91 1.60 8.30 6.97
CA SER A 91 0.37 7.79 7.58
C SER A 91 0.28 6.28 7.45
N PHE A 92 -0.61 5.72 8.27
CA PHE A 92 -0.77 4.28 8.40
C PHE A 92 -2.24 3.91 8.31
N ILE A 93 -2.55 2.80 7.65
CA ILE A 93 -3.87 2.16 7.72
C ILE A 93 -3.73 0.93 8.59
N THR A 94 -4.60 0.82 9.59
CA THR A 94 -4.66 -0.33 10.50
C THR A 94 -6.00 -1.04 10.34
N HIS A 95 -5.96 -2.36 10.41
CA HIS A 95 -7.12 -3.24 10.51
C HIS A 95 -6.86 -4.32 11.55
N ASN A 96 -7.89 -4.94 12.10
CA ASN A 96 -7.70 -5.93 13.17
C ASN A 96 -7.23 -7.30 12.65
N GLU A 97 -7.41 -7.58 11.36
CA GLU A 97 -7.10 -8.90 10.76
C GLU A 97 -5.84 -8.87 9.89
N HIS A 98 -5.38 -7.68 9.50
CA HIS A 98 -4.24 -7.49 8.60
C HIS A 98 -3.11 -6.70 9.25
N GLU A 99 -1.92 -6.78 8.65
CA GLU A 99 -0.79 -5.94 9.05
C GLU A 99 -1.05 -4.46 8.78
N THR A 100 -0.34 -3.60 9.50
CA THR A 100 -0.44 -2.15 9.29
C THR A 100 0.18 -1.76 7.96
N LEU A 101 -0.60 -1.11 7.10
CA LEU A 101 -0.13 -0.61 5.82
C LEU A 101 0.45 0.79 5.98
N TYR A 102 1.65 1.00 5.45
CA TYR A 102 2.28 2.31 5.38
C TYR A 102 1.96 2.98 4.04
N ILE A 103 1.55 4.25 4.07
CA ILE A 103 1.25 5.01 2.84
C ILE A 103 2.43 5.91 2.50
N GLU A 104 3.08 5.59 1.38
CA GLU A 104 4.23 6.36 0.84
C GLU A 104 3.82 7.54 -0.04
N SER A 105 2.62 7.50 -0.61
CA SER A 105 2.13 8.52 -1.55
C SER A 105 1.26 9.55 -0.83
N GLU A 106 1.42 10.83 -1.18
CA GLU A 106 0.55 11.91 -0.70
C GLU A 106 -0.93 11.70 -1.07
N TYR A 107 -1.19 10.97 -2.15
CA TYR A 107 -2.53 10.66 -2.63
C TYR A 107 -2.75 9.17 -2.71
N PHE A 108 -3.90 8.72 -2.23
CA PHE A 108 -4.35 7.35 -2.44
C PHE A 108 -5.85 7.30 -2.70
N ILE A 109 -6.29 6.20 -3.29
CA ILE A 109 -7.68 5.96 -3.62
C ILE A 109 -8.11 4.72 -2.85
N LYS A 110 -9.15 4.89 -2.04
CA LYS A 110 -9.88 3.77 -1.45
C LYS A 110 -10.96 3.33 -2.43
N TYR A 111 -11.05 2.04 -2.69
CA TYR A 111 -12.06 1.44 -3.56
C TYR A 111 -12.62 0.18 -2.90
N ILE A 112 -13.95 0.13 -2.73
CA ILE A 112 -14.62 -1.08 -2.26
C ILE A 112 -14.88 -1.99 -3.45
N GLN A 113 -14.30 -3.19 -3.41
CA GLN A 113 -14.53 -4.22 -4.42
C GLN A 113 -15.91 -4.81 -4.28
N GLN A 114 -16.48 -5.27 -5.39
CA GLN A 114 -17.72 -6.04 -5.39
C GLN A 114 -17.41 -7.47 -5.78
N GLU A 115 -17.77 -8.41 -4.90
CA GLU A 115 -17.47 -9.82 -5.05
C GLU A 115 -18.74 -10.67 -4.99
N TYR A 116 -18.74 -11.78 -5.72
CA TYR A 116 -19.83 -12.73 -5.67
C TYR A 116 -19.70 -13.63 -4.44
N ASN A 117 -20.67 -13.56 -3.54
CA ASN A 117 -20.76 -14.43 -2.39
C ASN A 117 -21.53 -15.71 -2.77
N PRO A 118 -20.89 -16.90 -2.77
CA PRO A 118 -21.54 -18.14 -3.19
C PRO A 118 -22.59 -18.67 -2.19
N ILE A 119 -22.55 -18.22 -0.93
CA ILE A 119 -23.49 -18.64 0.11
C ILE A 119 -24.79 -17.84 -0.01
N THR A 120 -24.69 -16.52 -0.14
CA THR A 120 -25.87 -15.65 -0.30
C THR A 120 -26.34 -15.54 -1.75
N GLN A 121 -25.51 -15.99 -2.70
CA GLN A 121 -25.72 -15.91 -4.15
C GLN A 121 -25.91 -14.47 -4.67
N ALA A 122 -25.34 -13.50 -3.95
CA ALA A 122 -25.44 -12.08 -4.27
C ALA A 122 -24.06 -11.47 -4.53
N ILE A 123 -24.04 -10.36 -5.28
CA ILE A 123 -22.86 -9.49 -5.38
C ILE A 123 -22.86 -8.58 -4.15
N GLU A 124 -21.81 -8.66 -3.36
CA GLU A 124 -21.66 -7.95 -2.09
C GLU A 124 -20.37 -7.13 -2.08
N ASN A 125 -20.28 -6.17 -1.16
CA ASN A 125 -19.07 -5.38 -0.99
C ASN A 125 -18.03 -6.19 -0.20
N ALA A 126 -16.82 -6.28 -0.74
CA ALA A 126 -15.64 -6.79 -0.06
C ALA A 126 -14.79 -5.62 0.46
N TYR A 127 -14.38 -5.71 1.72
CA TYR A 127 -13.63 -4.68 2.42
C TYR A 127 -12.32 -5.29 2.92
N ASP A 128 -11.34 -5.34 2.02
CA ASP A 128 -9.95 -5.79 2.20
C ASP A 128 -9.01 -4.68 1.69
#